data_AF-A0A0Q6CEL6-F1
#
_entry.id   AF-A0A0Q6CEL6-F1
#
_cell.length_a   1.000
_cell.length_b   1.000
_cell.length_c   1.000
_cell.angle_alpha   90.00
_cell.angle_beta   90.00
_cell.angle_gamma   90.00
#
_symmetry.space_group_name_H-M   'P 1'
#
loop_
_entity.id
_entity.type
_entity.pdbx_description
1 polymer ?
#
loop_
_entity_poly.entity_id
_entity_poly.type
_entity_poly.pdbx_seq_one_letter_code
_entity_poly.pdbx_strand_id
1 'polypeptide(L)'
;MEEWQMSRMTTVDRELKDLIRDVIAAELLEPGSKEMAVAEAVAERGQGSLDSAQREIWERRVLPILSKPLNEQIAIAAIIRRGGYVPRKIQL
;
A
#
# COMPACT_ATOMS: atom_id res chain seq x y z
N MET A 1 -25.49 21.35 -20.94
CA MET A 1 -25.75 20.13 -20.17
C MET A 1 -24.41 19.44 -19.96
N GLU A 2 -23.79 19.71 -18.83
CA GLU A 2 -22.47 19.22 -18.43
C GLU A 2 -22.63 17.96 -17.58
N GLU A 3 -22.41 16.78 -18.17
CA GLU A 3 -22.40 15.47 -17.47
C GLU A 3 -21.06 14.73 -17.64
N TRP A 4 -19.94 15.46 -17.69
CA TRP A 4 -18.61 14.88 -17.99
C TRP A 4 -17.59 15.01 -16.85
N GLN A 5 -18.01 15.16 -15.59
CA GLN A 5 -17.05 15.29 -14.46
C GLN A 5 -17.19 14.30 -13.30
N MET A 6 -18.16 13.37 -13.28
CA MET A 6 -18.33 12.46 -12.11
C MET A 6 -17.75 11.04 -12.26
N SER A 7 -17.09 10.69 -13.38
CA SER A 7 -16.72 9.28 -13.65
C SER A 7 -15.21 8.94 -13.55
N ARG A 8 -14.36 9.85 -13.05
CA ARG A 8 -12.90 9.60 -12.95
C ARG A 8 -12.38 9.30 -11.55
N MET A 9 -13.23 9.38 -10.52
CA MET A 9 -12.79 9.42 -9.12
C MET A 9 -13.19 8.19 -8.29
N THR A 10 -13.46 7.04 -8.91
CA THR A 10 -13.98 5.86 -8.17
C THR A 10 -13.29 4.53 -8.49
N THR A 11 -12.71 4.36 -9.68
CA THR A 11 -12.03 3.10 -10.02
C THR A 11 -10.67 2.98 -9.33
N VAL A 12 -9.88 4.06 -9.35
CA VAL A 12 -8.51 4.08 -8.79
C VAL A 12 -8.52 3.96 -7.25
N ASP A 13 -9.54 4.48 -6.57
CA ASP A 13 -9.66 4.35 -5.11
C ASP A 13 -10.03 2.93 -4.67
N ARG A 14 -10.80 2.18 -5.48
CA ARG A 14 -11.11 0.77 -5.18
C ARG A 14 -9.89 -0.13 -5.39
N GLU A 15 -9.19 0.05 -6.51
CA GLU A 15 -7.97 -0.71 -6.81
C GLU A 15 -6.88 -0.45 -5.76
N LEU A 16 -6.69 0.81 -5.34
CA LEU A 16 -5.75 1.16 -4.27
C LEU A 16 -6.15 0.54 -2.94
N LYS A 17 -7.45 0.55 -2.59
CA LYS A 17 -7.97 -0.09 -1.39
C LYS A 17 -7.73 -1.60 -1.38
N ASP A 18 -7.99 -2.27 -2.49
CA ASP A 18 -7.78 -3.72 -2.61
C ASP A 18 -6.28 -4.04 -2.53
N LEU A 19 -5.41 -3.25 -3.17
CA LEU A 19 -3.96 -3.38 -3.03
C LEU A 19 -3.49 -3.21 -1.57
N ILE A 20 -3.99 -2.20 -0.85
CA ILE A 20 -3.65 -2.00 0.57
C ILE A 20 -4.06 -3.20 1.41
N ARG A 21 -5.25 -3.77 1.16
CA ARG A 21 -5.73 -4.97 1.86
C ARG A 21 -4.82 -6.17 1.60
N ASP A 22 -4.42 -6.38 0.37
CA ASP A 22 -3.52 -7.47 0.00
C ASP A 22 -2.15 -7.32 0.67
N VAL A 23 -1.61 -6.11 0.73
CA VAL A 23 -0.34 -5.82 1.41
C VAL A 23 -0.41 -6.05 2.91
N ILE A 24 -1.51 -5.66 3.56
CA ILE A 24 -1.74 -5.94 4.99
C ILE A 24 -1.90 -7.45 5.22
N ALA A 25 -2.70 -8.14 4.39
CA ALA A 25 -2.91 -9.59 4.49
C ALA A 25 -1.63 -10.40 4.21
N ALA A 26 -0.70 -9.84 3.43
CA ALA A 26 0.61 -10.40 3.17
C ALA A 26 1.65 -10.08 4.26
N GLU A 27 1.25 -9.40 5.35
CA GLU A 27 2.10 -9.01 6.47
C GLU A 27 3.34 -8.20 6.04
N LEU A 28 3.19 -7.43 4.95
CA LEU A 28 4.26 -6.57 4.43
C LEU A 28 4.40 -5.26 5.21
N LEU A 29 3.40 -4.94 6.03
CA LEU A 29 3.44 -3.88 7.04
C LEU A 29 3.43 -4.51 8.42
N GLU A 30 4.25 -3.98 9.33
CA GLU A 30 4.29 -4.45 10.71
C GLU A 30 2.94 -4.19 11.40
N PRO A 31 2.34 -5.19 12.07
CA PRO A 31 1.07 -5.03 12.77
C PRO A 31 1.10 -3.91 13.82
N GLY A 32 0.11 -3.02 13.79
CA GLY A 32 0.03 -1.88 14.73
C GLY A 32 1.05 -0.76 14.47
N SER A 33 1.83 -0.86 13.39
CA SER A 33 2.77 0.20 12.99
C SER A 33 2.03 1.44 12.49
N LYS A 34 2.76 2.57 12.48
CA LYS A 34 2.26 3.82 11.90
C LYS A 34 2.00 3.68 10.40
N GLU A 35 2.73 2.81 9.71
CA GLU A 35 2.59 2.53 8.28
C GLU A 35 1.25 1.86 8.00
N MET A 36 0.92 0.84 8.81
CA MET A 36 -0.36 0.15 8.73
C MET A 36 -1.52 1.11 8.99
N ALA A 37 -1.44 1.91 10.05
CA ALA A 37 -2.48 2.89 10.37
C ALA A 37 -2.68 3.93 9.26
N VAL A 38 -1.59 4.40 8.63
CA VAL A 38 -1.66 5.34 7.50
C VAL A 38 -2.22 4.65 6.25
N ALA A 39 -1.83 3.41 5.97
CA ALA A 39 -2.37 2.65 4.85
C ALA A 39 -3.89 2.39 5.00
N GLU A 40 -4.34 1.99 6.19
CA GLU A 40 -5.75 1.84 6.53
C GLU A 40 -6.51 3.16 6.38
N ALA A 41 -5.94 4.27 6.88
CA ALA A 41 -6.51 5.60 6.72
C ALA A 41 -6.72 5.96 5.24
N VAL A 42 -5.77 5.65 4.37
CA VAL A 42 -5.91 5.87 2.92
C VAL A 42 -6.96 4.95 2.31
N ALA A 43 -7.01 3.68 2.70
CA ALA A 43 -8.01 2.72 2.21
C ALA A 43 -9.46 3.06 2.62
N GLU A 44 -9.62 3.77 3.74
CA GLU A 44 -10.92 4.19 4.27
C GLU A 44 -11.37 5.57 3.80
N ARG A 45 -10.45 6.54 3.78
CA ARG A 45 -10.75 7.97 3.64
C ARG A 45 -10.04 8.64 2.45
N GLY A 46 -9.21 7.90 1.73
CA GLY A 46 -8.42 8.40 0.61
C GLY A 46 -7.20 9.20 1.04
N GLN A 47 -6.25 9.40 0.11
CA GLN A 47 -5.00 10.12 0.34
C GLN A 47 -5.19 11.61 0.71
N GLY A 48 -6.32 12.20 0.33
CA GLY A 48 -6.65 13.59 0.66
C GLY A 48 -6.89 13.82 2.16
N SER A 49 -7.14 12.77 2.93
CA SER A 49 -7.39 12.85 4.37
C SER A 49 -6.12 12.90 5.22
N LEU A 50 -4.95 12.71 4.61
CA LEU A 50 -3.67 12.65 5.33
C LEU A 50 -3.18 14.03 5.74
N ASP A 51 -2.82 14.17 7.02
CA ASP A 51 -2.04 15.31 7.51
C ASP A 51 -0.59 15.27 6.99
N SER A 52 0.19 16.33 7.26
CA SER A 52 1.56 16.45 6.76
C SER A 52 2.49 15.32 7.23
N ALA A 53 2.34 14.84 8.46
CA ALA A 53 3.19 13.78 9.01
C ALA A 53 2.79 12.41 8.45
N GLN A 54 1.49 12.17 8.32
CA GLN A 54 0.96 10.97 7.69
C GLN A 54 1.31 10.91 6.20
N ARG A 55 1.29 12.05 5.51
CA ARG A 55 1.71 12.15 4.11
C ARG A 55 3.18 11.80 3.94
N GLU A 56 4.04 12.25 4.83
CA GLU A 56 5.46 11.87 4.82
C GLU A 56 5.63 10.34 4.99
N ILE A 57 4.91 9.73 5.94
CA ILE A 57 4.93 8.27 6.15
C ILE A 57 4.41 7.54 4.90
N TRP A 58 3.30 8.02 4.34
CA TRP A 58 2.71 7.46 3.13
C TRP A 58 3.71 7.46 1.97
N GLU A 59 4.31 8.61 1.68
CA GLU A 59 5.19 8.77 0.53
C GLU A 59 6.54 8.07 0.69
N ARG A 60 7.13 8.11 1.90
CA ARG A 60 8.49 7.59 2.13
C ARG A 60 8.53 6.11 2.52
N ARG A 61 7.46 5.60 3.13
CA ARG A 61 7.46 4.26 3.75
C ARG A 61 6.41 3.32 3.15
N VAL A 62 5.20 3.82 2.88
CA VAL A 62 4.09 2.98 2.38
C VAL A 62 4.11 2.84 0.85
N LEU A 63 4.17 3.97 0.12
CA LEU A 63 4.18 3.98 -1.35
C LEU A 63 5.27 3.10 -1.95
N PRO A 64 6.53 3.05 -1.45
CA PRO A 64 7.55 2.17 -1.99
C PRO A 64 7.20 0.68 -1.86
N ILE A 65 6.42 0.29 -0.85
CA ILE A 65 5.95 -1.09 -0.68
C ILE A 65 4.83 -1.37 -1.70
N LEU A 66 3.84 -0.47 -1.80
CA LEU A 66 2.73 -0.58 -2.76
C LEU A 66 3.19 -0.53 -4.22
N SER A 67 4.25 0.23 -4.51
CA SER A 67 4.78 0.43 -5.86
C SER A 67 5.69 -0.70 -6.34
N LYS A 68 6.01 -1.67 -5.47
CA LYS A 68 6.75 -2.86 -5.91
C LYS A 68 5.88 -3.65 -6.88
N PRO A 69 6.44 -4.19 -7.98
CA PRO A 69 5.72 -5.09 -8.86
C PRO A 69 5.07 -6.23 -8.05
N LEU A 70 3.78 -6.52 -8.27
CA LEU A 70 3.01 -7.47 -7.47
C LEU A 70 3.66 -8.87 -7.44
N ASN A 71 4.36 -9.26 -8.50
CA ASN A 71 5.17 -10.47 -8.56
C ASN A 71 6.33 -10.50 -7.55
N GLU A 72 6.98 -9.37 -7.27
CA GLU A 72 7.98 -9.28 -6.20
C GLU A 72 7.33 -9.36 -4.81
N GLN A 73 6.17 -8.72 -4.64
CA GLN A 73 5.43 -8.75 -3.37
C GLN A 73 4.94 -10.16 -3.02
N ILE A 74 4.39 -10.90 -4.00
CA ILE A 74 3.97 -12.30 -3.85
C ILE A 74 5.16 -13.19 -3.51
N ALA A 75 6.32 -12.98 -4.16
CA ALA A 75 7.54 -13.73 -3.88
C ALA A 75 8.04 -13.51 -2.44
N ILE A 76 8.05 -12.26 -1.97
CA ILE A 76 8.42 -11.91 -0.59
C ILE A 76 7.47 -12.57 0.41
N ALA A 77 6.16 -12.44 0.20
CA ALA A 77 5.14 -13.05 1.07
C ALA A 77 5.22 -14.59 1.07
N ALA A 78 5.54 -15.21 -0.06
CA ALA A 78 5.75 -16.65 -0.16
C ALA A 78 7.02 -17.13 0.58
N ILE A 79 8.10 -16.33 0.56
CA ILE A 79 9.34 -16.61 1.31
C ILE A 79 9.09 -16.52 2.81
N ILE A 80 8.42 -15.47 3.28
CA ILE A 80 8.08 -15.27 4.70
C ILE A 80 7.19 -16.41 5.21
N ARG A 81 6.13 -16.77 4.47
CA ARG A 81 5.21 -17.87 4.83
C ARG A 81 5.87 -19.25 4.91
N ARG A 82 7.01 -19.47 4.22
CA ARG A 82 7.78 -20.72 4.28
C ARG A 82 8.83 -20.75 5.39
N GLY A 83 8.94 -19.71 6.21
CA GLY A 83 9.98 -19.57 7.24
C GLY A 83 11.35 -19.19 6.66
N GLY A 84 11.39 -18.67 5.43
CA GLY A 84 12.63 -18.30 4.75
C GLY A 84 13.12 -16.90 5.11
N TYR A 85 14.43 -16.79 5.38
CA TYR A 85 15.12 -15.51 5.49
C TYR A 85 15.08 -14.75 4.16
N VAL A 86 14.62 -13.50 4.18
CA VAL A 86 14.67 -12.58 3.03
C VAL A 86 16.04 -11.90 3.02
N PRO A 87 16.94 -12.19 2.06
CA PRO A 87 18.23 -11.51 2.01
C PRO A 87 18.05 -10.03 1.67
N ARG A 88 18.42 -9.16 2.61
CA ARG A 88 18.56 -7.72 2.36
C ARG A 88 19.75 -7.50 1.41
N LYS A 89 19.49 -7.50 0.10
CA LYS A 89 20.14 -6.68 -0.95
C LYS A 89 19.87 -7.30 -2.32
N ILE A 90 19.05 -6.62 -3.12
CA ILE A 90 19.24 -6.60 -4.57
C ILE A 90 20.04 -5.32 -4.82
N GLN A 91 21.34 -5.47 -5.08
CA GLN A 91 22.09 -4.42 -5.78
C GLN A 91 21.77 -4.58 -7.26
N LEU A 92 21.27 -3.51 -7.87
CA LEU A 92 21.20 -3.36 -9.33
C LEU A 92 22.62 -3.35 -9.90
#